data_AF-A0A7S4S9S2-F1
#
_entry.id   AF-A0A7S4S9S2-F1
#
_cell.length_a   1.000
_cell.length_b   1.000
_cell.length_c   1.000
_cell.angle_alpha   90.00
_cell.angle_beta   90.00
_cell.angle_gamma   90.00
#
_symmetry.space_group_name_H-M   'P 1'
#
loop_
_entity.id
_entity.type
_entity.pdbx_description
1 polymer ?
#
loop_
_entity_poly.entity_id
_entity_poly.type
_entity_poly.pdbx_seq_one_letter_code
_entity_poly.pdbx_strand_id
1 'polypeptide(L)'
;MTMIPSILLVSLITMNPYPSSASAIANRTECKDGKEENLASCEVQGEEISINSNDECTLYLAPSSIPNSGFGMYTTIPYKKGSPISENDAPSIINTDINSHQCHKEDYKDVVDWSHSDYVWAADSENMFYESKSSGSVISVMLGSLANSHQGLVNIEEKEDDIYDDSMLHRSIDPGAGAFSYHARTWVASMDIDAGEEIFIDYSDAYFNREKLKHAPRKTDFEQGKKILDEITAFLERKKDAGEKVDDADLSTFKNIVSIYSERTASLFPTTYSSFMEMLTAKPTDQLPWSTVSHPSIEWITQNGICLDNIAMERSTITQAGNGAFARRFIGEGQVVTPAPLLQIMNRDTLKMYKLVEVEDKLVCDENDTEPIGDQLLLNYCFGHVESSLLLCPSSNAIIINHCSDRQDWGGQCGGGKGPNAMYRWATDWDTNTEEWLSLSLEEMQEKNDNRQRGLSFEIVATRDIQPGEEIFIDYGHDWEDAWNYHVENWKPPTGDFESYSSITRLNNEKKDLLDLETQVYLFGGRRRRR
;
A
#
# COMPACT_ATOMS: atom_id res chain seq x y z
N MET A 1 56.90 24.92 -19.97
CA MET A 1 57.48 24.45 -21.24
C MET A 1 56.99 23.02 -21.42
N THR A 2 56.09 22.63 -22.31
CA THR A 2 55.65 23.10 -23.65
C THR A 2 54.25 22.50 -23.86
N MET A 3 53.18 23.30 -23.93
CA MET A 3 52.44 23.74 -25.13
C MET A 3 52.03 22.64 -26.15
N ILE A 4 50.72 22.29 -26.16
CA ILE A 4 49.69 22.46 -27.25
C ILE A 4 50.07 21.91 -28.66
N PRO A 5 49.18 21.17 -29.40
CA PRO A 5 47.88 21.70 -29.80
C PRO A 5 46.62 20.81 -29.88
N SER A 6 45.53 21.54 -29.63
CA SER A 6 44.16 21.40 -30.09
C SER A 6 44.00 20.88 -31.51
N ILE A 7 43.03 19.97 -31.69
CA ILE A 7 42.39 19.71 -32.99
C ILE A 7 40.89 19.94 -32.82
N LEU A 8 40.42 21.01 -33.47
CA LEU A 8 39.01 21.20 -33.83
C LEU A 8 38.64 20.14 -34.86
N LEU A 9 37.51 19.45 -34.66
CA LEU A 9 36.74 18.87 -35.76
C LEU A 9 35.29 19.30 -35.63
N VAL A 10 34.89 20.17 -36.56
CA VAL A 10 33.51 20.51 -36.89
C VAL A 10 33.01 19.45 -37.85
N SER A 11 31.94 18.75 -37.50
CA SER A 11 31.17 17.93 -38.45
C SER A 11 29.69 18.09 -38.19
N LEU A 12 28.96 18.29 -39.28
CA LEU A 12 27.58 18.70 -39.36
C LEU A 12 26.57 17.66 -38.82
N ILE A 13 25.55 18.22 -38.19
CA ILE A 13 24.12 17.85 -38.20
C ILE A 13 23.73 16.90 -39.34
N THR A 14 23.22 15.73 -38.98
CA THR A 14 22.05 15.12 -39.61
C THR A 14 21.13 14.59 -38.51
N MET A 15 20.07 15.34 -38.25
CA MET A 15 18.91 14.88 -37.48
C MET A 15 18.19 13.81 -38.31
N ASN A 16 17.89 12.67 -37.70
CA ASN A 16 16.85 11.78 -38.19
C ASN A 16 16.01 11.31 -37.00
N PRO A 17 14.67 11.41 -37.07
CA PRO A 17 13.78 11.10 -35.96
C PRO A 17 13.59 9.58 -35.85
N TYR A 18 13.78 9.05 -34.64
CA TYR A 18 13.28 7.72 -34.30
C TYR A 18 11.78 7.80 -34.04
N PRO A 19 10.94 7.01 -34.73
CA PRO A 19 9.54 6.89 -34.39
C PRO A 19 9.38 5.97 -33.17
N SER A 20 8.66 6.48 -32.18
CA SER A 20 8.06 5.72 -31.08
C SER A 20 7.14 4.63 -31.63
N SER A 21 7.50 3.36 -31.42
CA SER A 21 6.55 2.26 -31.59
C SER A 21 5.90 1.97 -30.24
N ALA A 22 4.72 2.54 -30.03
CA ALA A 22 3.78 2.10 -29.01
C ALA A 22 3.39 0.64 -29.32
N SER A 23 3.59 -0.24 -28.33
CA SER A 23 3.05 -1.59 -28.33
C SER A 23 1.53 -1.51 -28.14
N ALA A 24 0.79 -1.77 -29.22
CA ALA A 24 -0.65 -1.96 -29.15
C ALA A 24 -0.96 -3.25 -28.38
N ILE A 25 -1.57 -3.12 -27.21
CA ILE A 25 -2.28 -4.20 -26.53
C ILE A 25 -3.51 -4.50 -27.38
N ALA A 26 -3.49 -5.61 -28.10
CA ALA A 26 -4.63 -6.09 -28.86
C ALA A 26 -5.65 -6.72 -27.90
N ASN A 27 -6.57 -5.90 -27.36
CA ASN A 27 -7.77 -6.43 -26.71
C ASN A 27 -8.64 -7.14 -27.76
N ARG A 28 -8.84 -8.45 -27.59
CA ARG A 28 -9.85 -9.21 -28.32
C ARG A 28 -11.23 -8.77 -27.84
N THR A 29 -11.91 -7.95 -28.63
CA THR A 29 -13.33 -7.66 -28.44
C THR A 29 -14.15 -8.71 -29.20
N GLU A 30 -14.87 -9.58 -28.49
CA GLU A 30 -15.87 -10.44 -29.11
C GLU A 30 -17.14 -9.64 -29.42
N CYS A 31 -17.43 -9.45 -30.71
CA CYS A 31 -18.73 -8.95 -31.15
C CYS A 31 -19.80 -10.02 -30.87
N LYS A 32 -20.81 -9.68 -30.06
CA LYS A 32 -22.04 -10.46 -29.96
C LYS A 32 -22.81 -10.33 -31.27
N ASP A 33 -22.50 -11.21 -32.22
CA ASP A 33 -23.44 -11.89 -33.13
C ASP A 33 -22.65 -12.45 -34.31
N GLY A 34 -22.60 -13.78 -34.40
CA GLY A 34 -21.78 -14.53 -35.36
C GLY A 34 -22.24 -14.40 -36.81
N LYS A 35 -22.02 -13.24 -37.43
CA LYS A 35 -22.09 -13.04 -38.88
C LYS A 35 -20.98 -12.11 -39.36
N GLU A 36 -20.10 -12.66 -40.19
CA GLU A 36 -19.06 -11.93 -40.92
C GLU A 36 -19.70 -11.03 -41.99
N GLU A 37 -19.95 -9.75 -41.70
CA GLU A 37 -20.00 -8.71 -42.73
C GLU A 37 -19.47 -7.36 -42.20
N ASN A 38 -18.48 -6.81 -42.91
CA ASN A 38 -17.98 -5.43 -42.93
C ASN A 38 -17.66 -4.71 -41.59
N LEU A 39 -16.37 -4.63 -41.31
CA LEU A 39 -15.63 -3.95 -40.23
C LEU A 39 -15.74 -2.40 -40.15
N ALA A 40 -16.84 -1.78 -40.59
CA ALA A 40 -16.92 -0.32 -40.73
C ALA A 40 -17.98 0.40 -39.87
N SER A 41 -18.67 -0.26 -38.94
CA SER A 41 -19.75 0.43 -38.18
C SER A 41 -20.00 -0.06 -36.75
N CYS A 42 -18.96 -0.47 -36.01
CA CYS A 42 -19.10 -0.61 -34.56
C CYS A 42 -18.91 0.75 -33.89
N GLU A 43 -19.95 1.58 -33.85
CA GLU A 43 -20.00 2.72 -32.93
C GLU A 43 -20.20 2.18 -31.51
N VAL A 44 -19.11 2.12 -30.76
CA VAL A 44 -19.15 1.92 -29.31
C VAL A 44 -19.58 3.27 -28.71
N GLN A 45 -20.83 3.39 -28.26
CA GLN A 45 -21.22 4.43 -27.32
C GLN A 45 -20.68 4.08 -25.93
N GLY A 46 -19.36 4.14 -25.79
CA GLY A 46 -18.70 4.30 -24.51
C GLY A 46 -18.43 5.77 -24.37
N GLU A 47 -19.04 6.42 -23.38
CA GLU A 47 -18.49 7.68 -22.87
C GLU A 47 -17.09 7.34 -22.32
N GLU A 48 -16.07 7.47 -23.17
CA GLU A 48 -14.72 7.72 -22.68
C GLU A 48 -14.81 9.00 -21.87
N ILE A 49 -14.81 8.87 -20.55
CA ILE A 49 -14.43 9.97 -19.68
C ILE A 49 -12.98 10.24 -20.04
N SER A 50 -12.75 11.15 -20.99
CA SER A 50 -11.42 11.67 -21.28
C SER A 50 -11.01 12.51 -20.07
N ILE A 51 -10.51 11.85 -19.04
CA ILE A 51 -9.90 12.55 -17.92
C ILE A 51 -8.65 13.20 -18.52
N ASN A 52 -8.74 14.50 -18.74
CA ASN A 52 -7.66 15.31 -19.29
C ASN A 52 -6.65 15.60 -18.15
N SER A 53 -6.19 14.54 -17.45
CA SER A 53 -5.61 14.60 -16.09
C SER A 53 -4.13 14.30 -16.00
N ASN A 54 -3.37 14.39 -17.10
CA ASN A 54 -1.95 14.01 -17.02
C ASN A 54 -1.12 14.90 -16.07
N ASP A 55 -1.62 16.09 -15.68
CA ASP A 55 -0.88 17.03 -14.82
C ASP A 55 -1.47 17.22 -13.42
N GLU A 56 -2.70 16.73 -13.13
CA GLU A 56 -3.34 16.92 -11.81
C GLU A 56 -3.24 15.67 -10.95
N CYS A 57 -3.03 15.88 -9.65
CA CYS A 57 -3.01 14.83 -8.65
C CYS A 57 -4.41 14.28 -8.41
N THR A 58 -4.56 12.95 -8.44
CA THR A 58 -5.85 12.28 -8.25
C THR A 58 -6.00 11.66 -6.87
N LEU A 59 -4.89 11.32 -6.19
CA LEU A 59 -4.89 10.76 -4.85
C LEU A 59 -4.13 11.66 -3.88
N TYR A 60 -4.74 11.96 -2.74
CA TYR A 60 -4.15 12.81 -1.71
C TYR A 60 -4.15 12.12 -0.36
N LEU A 61 -3.11 12.38 0.44
CA LEU A 61 -3.09 12.13 1.87
C LEU A 61 -3.50 13.42 2.58
N ALA A 62 -4.57 13.39 3.37
CA ALA A 62 -5.03 14.53 4.15
C ALA A 62 -5.62 14.05 5.48
N PRO A 63 -5.91 14.92 6.48
CA PRO A 63 -6.60 14.48 7.69
C PRO A 63 -7.86 13.67 7.36
N SER A 64 -8.00 12.50 7.99
CA SER A 64 -9.08 11.55 7.71
C SER A 64 -10.44 12.16 8.02
N SER A 65 -11.44 11.72 7.25
CA SER A 65 -12.84 12.07 7.45
C SER A 65 -13.42 11.40 8.69
N ILE A 66 -12.78 10.31 9.15
CA ILE A 66 -13.07 9.65 10.42
C ILE A 66 -12.45 10.48 11.56
N PRO A 67 -13.25 10.95 12.53
CA PRO A 67 -12.73 11.76 13.62
C PRO A 67 -11.62 11.08 14.42
N ASN A 68 -10.49 11.77 14.57
CA ASN A 68 -9.29 11.32 15.32
C ASN A 68 -8.55 10.11 14.73
N SER A 69 -8.77 9.76 13.46
CA SER A 69 -8.08 8.63 12.80
C SER A 69 -6.72 9.00 12.18
N GLY A 70 -6.26 10.24 12.34
CA GLY A 70 -5.01 10.71 11.72
C GLY A 70 -5.21 11.10 10.26
N PHE A 71 -4.43 10.53 9.36
CA PHE A 71 -4.54 10.78 7.91
C PHE A 71 -5.41 9.74 7.22
N GLY A 72 -6.01 10.12 6.10
CA GLY A 72 -6.78 9.27 5.20
C GLY A 72 -6.43 9.59 3.74
N MET A 73 -6.73 8.65 2.85
CA MET A 73 -6.51 8.80 1.42
C MET A 73 -7.78 9.26 0.73
N TYR A 74 -7.71 10.33 -0.06
CA TYR A 74 -8.85 10.89 -0.79
C TYR A 74 -8.63 10.82 -2.30
N THR A 75 -9.72 10.69 -3.04
CA THR A 75 -9.72 10.89 -4.49
C THR A 75 -10.27 12.26 -4.87
N THR A 76 -9.71 12.92 -5.89
CA THR A 76 -10.27 14.14 -6.50
C THR A 76 -11.00 13.87 -7.81
N ILE A 77 -11.07 12.60 -8.24
CA ILE A 77 -11.81 12.15 -9.42
C ILE A 77 -12.80 11.04 -9.04
N PRO A 78 -13.91 10.88 -9.79
CA PRO A 78 -14.80 9.76 -9.55
C PRO A 78 -14.21 8.45 -10.10
N TYR A 79 -14.42 7.34 -9.38
CA TYR A 79 -14.13 5.99 -9.84
C TYR A 79 -15.42 5.19 -10.02
N LYS A 80 -15.49 4.38 -11.09
CA LYS A 80 -16.58 3.43 -11.28
C LYS A 80 -16.25 2.10 -10.64
N LYS A 81 -17.26 1.38 -10.15
CA LYS A 81 -17.07 0.01 -9.65
C LYS A 81 -16.29 -0.83 -10.67
N GLY A 82 -15.24 -1.50 -10.21
CA GLY A 82 -14.33 -2.33 -10.99
C GLY A 82 -13.20 -1.57 -11.67
N SER A 83 -13.18 -0.24 -11.63
CA SER A 83 -12.06 0.54 -12.17
C SER A 83 -10.85 0.50 -11.23
N PRO A 84 -9.61 0.46 -11.77
CA PRO A 84 -8.40 0.50 -10.95
C PRO A 84 -8.26 1.85 -10.25
N ILE A 85 -7.87 1.84 -8.99
CA ILE A 85 -7.62 3.05 -8.19
C ILE A 85 -6.26 3.65 -8.56
N SER A 86 -5.27 2.78 -8.75
CA SER A 86 -3.95 3.13 -9.25
C SER A 86 -3.47 2.05 -10.22
N GLU A 87 -2.68 2.47 -11.21
CA GLU A 87 -1.94 1.53 -12.07
C GLU A 87 -0.71 1.05 -11.29
N ASN A 88 -0.80 -0.17 -10.74
CA ASN A 88 0.21 -0.84 -9.93
C ASN A 88 0.55 -0.10 -8.63
N ASP A 89 -0.05 -0.57 -7.53
CA ASP A 89 0.31 -0.15 -6.18
C ASP A 89 1.72 -0.66 -5.80
N ALA A 90 2.32 -0.12 -4.75
CA ALA A 90 3.61 -0.60 -4.27
C ALA A 90 3.57 -2.09 -3.90
N PRO A 91 4.71 -2.79 -4.03
CA PRO A 91 4.79 -4.21 -3.76
C PRO A 91 4.58 -4.50 -2.27
N SER A 92 3.93 -5.61 -1.97
CA SER A 92 3.93 -6.18 -0.63
C SER A 92 5.32 -6.73 -0.29
N ILE A 93 5.79 -6.51 0.94
CA ILE A 93 7.13 -6.94 1.38
C ILE A 93 7.01 -8.17 2.26
N ILE A 94 7.59 -9.30 1.85
CA ILE A 94 7.53 -10.53 2.65
C ILE A 94 8.39 -10.42 3.92
N ASN A 95 7.80 -10.82 5.05
CA ASN A 95 8.49 -11.20 6.27
C ASN A 95 8.55 -12.73 6.32
N THR A 96 9.71 -13.29 6.01
CA THR A 96 9.94 -14.73 5.91
C THR A 96 10.12 -15.32 7.30
N ASP A 97 9.11 -16.06 7.79
CA ASP A 97 9.14 -16.83 9.04
C ASP A 97 9.70 -16.02 10.25
N ILE A 98 9.40 -14.72 10.29
CA ILE A 98 10.09 -13.75 11.17
C ILE A 98 10.07 -14.18 12.65
N ASN A 99 8.96 -14.72 13.13
CA ASN A 99 8.83 -15.19 14.50
C ASN A 99 9.74 -16.41 14.79
N SER A 100 9.87 -17.34 13.84
CA SER A 100 10.70 -18.53 13.98
C SER A 100 12.19 -18.20 14.03
N HIS A 101 12.59 -17.09 13.40
CA HIS A 101 13.98 -16.65 13.37
C HIS A 101 14.45 -15.95 14.66
N GLN A 102 13.60 -15.69 15.66
CA GLN A 102 13.92 -14.76 16.76
C GLN A 102 14.02 -15.42 18.16
N CYS A 103 14.66 -16.58 18.23
CA CYS A 103 14.75 -17.39 19.45
C CYS A 103 15.71 -16.89 20.53
N HIS A 104 16.65 -15.99 20.20
CA HIS A 104 17.62 -15.46 21.17
C HIS A 104 17.06 -14.32 22.02
N LYS A 105 15.78 -13.98 21.85
CA LYS A 105 15.07 -13.00 22.67
C LYS A 105 14.29 -13.75 23.76
N GLU A 106 14.57 -13.41 25.02
CA GLU A 106 14.08 -14.12 26.21
C GLU A 106 12.53 -14.12 26.33
N ASP A 107 11.83 -13.24 25.62
CA ASP A 107 10.36 -13.18 25.56
C ASP A 107 9.82 -13.54 24.16
N TYR A 108 9.67 -14.84 23.92
CA TYR A 108 9.12 -15.42 22.68
C TYR A 108 7.66 -14.98 22.37
N LYS A 109 6.98 -14.28 23.28
CA LYS A 109 5.55 -13.95 23.14
C LYS A 109 5.25 -12.68 22.35
N ASP A 110 6.21 -11.77 22.20
CA ASP A 110 5.97 -10.42 21.67
C ASP A 110 6.96 -10.03 20.57
N VAL A 111 7.54 -11.02 19.89
CA VAL A 111 8.75 -10.92 19.05
C VAL A 111 8.64 -9.91 17.88
N VAL A 112 7.42 -9.46 17.56
CA VAL A 112 7.16 -8.45 16.51
C VAL A 112 6.14 -7.42 17.02
N ASP A 113 6.19 -7.01 18.31
CA ASP A 113 5.40 -5.88 18.82
C ASP A 113 6.10 -4.53 18.50
N TRP A 114 6.29 -4.29 17.21
CA TRP A 114 6.66 -2.99 16.67
C TRP A 114 5.44 -2.33 16.01
N SER A 115 5.52 -1.02 15.76
CA SER A 115 4.47 -0.25 15.08
C SER A 115 4.03 -0.86 13.73
N HIS A 116 4.91 -1.65 13.07
CA HIS A 116 4.61 -2.34 11.82
C HIS A 116 3.59 -3.48 11.94
N SER A 117 3.37 -4.06 13.13
CA SER A 117 2.45 -5.19 13.32
C SER A 117 1.00 -4.87 12.91
N ASP A 118 0.66 -3.59 12.88
CA ASP A 118 -0.64 -3.08 12.45
C ASP A 118 -0.81 -3.07 10.92
N TYR A 119 0.28 -3.27 10.19
CA TYR A 119 0.38 -3.27 8.72
C TYR A 119 0.83 -4.63 8.16
N VAL A 120 0.90 -5.65 9.03
CA VAL A 120 1.25 -7.01 8.63
C VAL A 120 0.00 -7.78 8.26
N TRP A 121 -0.07 -8.23 7.01
CA TRP A 121 -1.16 -9.04 6.46
C TRP A 121 -0.70 -10.49 6.29
N ALA A 122 -1.64 -11.38 6.07
CA ALA A 122 -1.36 -12.80 5.90
C ALA A 122 -0.86 -13.05 4.47
N ALA A 123 0.29 -13.71 4.30
CA ALA A 123 0.88 -13.90 2.96
C ALA A 123 0.01 -14.75 2.03
N ASP A 124 -0.90 -15.56 2.57
CA ASP A 124 -1.87 -16.33 1.81
C ASP A 124 -2.93 -15.46 1.13
N SER A 125 -3.29 -14.31 1.73
CA SER A 125 -4.18 -13.35 1.08
C SER A 125 -3.58 -12.70 -0.18
N GLU A 126 -2.25 -12.75 -0.32
CA GLU A 126 -1.50 -12.05 -1.36
C GLU A 126 -0.73 -13.01 -2.29
N ASN A 127 -1.16 -14.28 -2.38
CA ASN A 127 -0.52 -15.30 -3.21
C ASN A 127 0.99 -15.49 -2.94
N MET A 128 1.50 -15.18 -1.74
CA MET A 128 2.93 -15.32 -1.39
C MET A 128 3.20 -16.61 -0.57
N PHE A 129 2.46 -17.69 -0.86
CA PHE A 129 2.46 -18.91 -0.05
C PHE A 129 3.82 -19.59 0.08
N TYR A 130 4.62 -19.57 -0.98
CA TYR A 130 5.89 -20.30 -1.07
C TYR A 130 7.13 -19.42 -0.83
N GLU A 131 6.93 -18.17 -0.39
CA GLU A 131 8.00 -17.26 0.04
C GLU A 131 8.49 -17.52 1.47
N SER A 132 7.82 -18.41 2.19
CA SER A 132 8.16 -18.82 3.56
C SER A 132 7.89 -20.31 3.74
N LYS A 133 8.50 -20.93 4.75
CA LYS A 133 8.38 -22.36 5.01
C LYS A 133 7.21 -22.72 5.92
N SER A 134 6.80 -21.82 6.83
CA SER A 134 5.71 -22.09 7.78
C SER A 134 4.62 -21.03 7.82
N SER A 135 5.00 -19.76 8.01
CA SER A 135 4.05 -18.66 8.16
C SER A 135 4.62 -17.43 7.50
N GLY A 136 4.11 -17.17 6.30
CA GLY A 136 4.40 -15.94 5.58
C GLY A 136 3.51 -14.84 6.12
N SER A 137 4.10 -13.69 6.35
CA SER A 137 3.35 -12.47 6.57
C SER A 137 3.93 -11.40 5.66
N VAL A 138 3.10 -10.47 5.20
CA VAL A 138 3.54 -9.42 4.30
C VAL A 138 3.32 -8.06 4.94
N ILE A 139 4.23 -7.14 4.74
CA ILE A 139 4.03 -5.75 5.10
C ILE A 139 3.33 -5.10 3.91
N SER A 140 2.12 -4.63 4.19
CA SER A 140 1.36 -3.82 3.26
C SER A 140 1.83 -2.37 3.36
N VAL A 141 1.98 -1.71 2.21
CA VAL A 141 2.34 -0.30 2.10
C VAL A 141 1.31 0.45 1.26
N MET A 142 1.47 1.77 1.08
CA MET A 142 0.64 2.62 0.24
C MET A 142 -0.85 2.40 0.50
N LEU A 143 -1.66 1.95 -0.45
CA LEU A 143 -3.11 1.83 -0.27
C LEU A 143 -3.48 0.93 0.92
N GLY A 144 -2.81 -0.20 1.08
CA GLY A 144 -3.11 -1.11 2.19
C GLY A 144 -2.65 -0.61 3.58
N SER A 145 -1.82 0.44 3.64
CA SER A 145 -1.34 1.02 4.93
C SER A 145 -1.80 2.46 5.20
N LEU A 146 -2.11 3.23 4.16
CA LEU A 146 -2.46 4.65 4.25
C LEU A 146 -3.97 4.88 4.13
N ALA A 147 -4.70 3.97 3.47
CA ALA A 147 -6.16 4.02 3.47
C ALA A 147 -6.69 3.52 4.82
N ASN A 148 -7.70 4.21 5.37
CA ASN A 148 -8.34 3.77 6.60
C ASN A 148 -9.33 2.63 6.34
N SER A 149 -9.82 2.02 7.42
CA SER A 149 -10.96 1.11 7.34
C SER A 149 -12.20 1.69 7.99
N HIS A 150 -13.30 1.66 7.24
CA HIS A 150 -14.62 2.02 7.72
C HIS A 150 -15.62 0.94 7.31
N GLN A 151 -16.07 0.10 8.24
CA GLN A 151 -16.82 -1.13 7.95
C GLN A 151 -18.18 -0.92 7.27
N GLY A 152 -18.69 0.32 7.24
CA GLY A 152 -19.89 0.70 6.50
C GLY A 152 -19.62 1.43 5.17
N LEU A 153 -18.37 1.78 4.85
CA LEU A 153 -17.98 2.58 3.68
C LEU A 153 -16.80 1.98 2.89
N VAL A 154 -16.46 0.70 3.11
CA VAL A 154 -15.44 0.01 2.30
C VAL A 154 -15.78 0.18 0.82
N ASN A 155 -14.88 0.82 0.07
CA ASN A 155 -15.14 1.23 -1.29
C ASN A 155 -14.06 0.80 -2.30
N ILE A 156 -12.99 0.15 -1.82
CA ILE A 156 -12.00 -0.50 -2.66
C ILE A 156 -11.74 -1.93 -2.18
N GLU A 157 -11.28 -2.78 -3.09
CA GLU A 157 -10.87 -4.16 -2.82
C GLU A 157 -9.62 -4.50 -3.65
N GLU A 158 -8.83 -5.43 -3.15
CA GLU A 158 -7.67 -5.96 -3.87
C GLU A 158 -8.14 -6.87 -5.01
N LYS A 159 -7.48 -6.78 -6.16
CA LYS A 159 -7.82 -7.57 -7.33
C LYS A 159 -7.08 -8.91 -7.27
N GLU A 160 -7.80 -10.02 -7.20
CA GLU A 160 -7.26 -11.40 -7.08
C GLU A 160 -6.25 -11.87 -8.15
N ASP A 161 -6.01 -11.07 -9.21
CA ASP A 161 -5.07 -11.34 -10.30
C ASP A 161 -3.69 -10.71 -10.04
N ASP A 162 -3.32 -10.48 -8.78
CA ASP A 162 -2.02 -9.88 -8.46
C ASP A 162 -0.86 -10.69 -9.02
N ILE A 163 0.13 -9.95 -9.53
CA ILE A 163 1.17 -10.51 -10.36
C ILE A 163 2.39 -10.71 -9.48
N TYR A 164 2.68 -11.97 -9.17
CA TYR A 164 3.99 -12.38 -8.69
C TYR A 164 4.87 -12.69 -9.91
N ASP A 165 5.90 -11.88 -10.18
CA ASP A 165 6.78 -12.02 -11.33
C ASP A 165 8.23 -12.34 -10.93
N ASP A 166 8.50 -13.61 -10.62
CA ASP A 166 9.89 -14.09 -10.43
C ASP A 166 10.66 -14.31 -11.74
N SER A 167 10.09 -13.96 -12.90
CA SER A 167 10.83 -13.99 -14.17
C SER A 167 11.72 -12.76 -14.38
N MET A 168 11.57 -11.74 -13.52
CA MET A 168 12.36 -10.51 -13.58
C MET A 168 13.86 -10.77 -13.51
N LEU A 169 14.28 -11.75 -12.69
CA LEU A 169 15.67 -12.15 -12.48
C LEU A 169 15.83 -13.65 -12.34
N HIS A 170 16.93 -14.16 -12.85
CA HIS A 170 17.27 -15.57 -12.83
C HIS A 170 18.29 -15.87 -11.72
N ARG A 171 17.86 -16.58 -10.68
CA ARG A 171 18.64 -16.88 -9.46
C ARG A 171 20.01 -17.53 -9.68
N SER A 172 20.27 -18.15 -10.84
CA SER A 172 21.58 -18.74 -11.15
C SER A 172 22.59 -17.79 -11.82
N ILE A 173 22.16 -16.60 -12.25
CA ILE A 173 23.01 -15.65 -12.98
C ILE A 173 22.93 -14.23 -12.43
N ASP A 174 21.81 -13.85 -11.82
CA ASP A 174 21.56 -12.49 -11.36
C ASP A 174 21.79 -12.38 -9.84
N PRO A 175 22.87 -11.71 -9.38
CA PRO A 175 23.10 -11.48 -7.95
C PRO A 175 22.01 -10.64 -7.27
N GLY A 176 21.21 -9.87 -8.02
CA GLY A 176 20.06 -9.15 -7.48
C GLY A 176 18.84 -10.03 -7.17
N ALA A 177 18.86 -11.32 -7.51
CA ALA A 177 17.73 -12.19 -7.24
C ALA A 177 17.50 -12.37 -5.72
N GLY A 178 16.30 -12.05 -5.25
CA GLY A 178 15.93 -12.04 -3.83
C GLY A 178 16.18 -10.71 -3.11
N ALA A 179 16.67 -9.67 -3.80
CA ALA A 179 16.94 -8.36 -3.19
C ALA A 179 15.74 -7.41 -3.16
N PHE A 180 14.63 -7.77 -3.80
CA PHE A 180 13.40 -6.97 -3.85
C PHE A 180 12.17 -7.87 -3.95
N SER A 181 11.00 -7.31 -3.65
CA SER A 181 9.70 -7.95 -3.79
C SER A 181 9.30 -8.13 -5.25
N TYR A 182 8.83 -9.33 -5.58
CA TYR A 182 8.36 -9.70 -6.92
C TYR A 182 6.85 -9.53 -7.11
N HIS A 183 6.13 -9.16 -6.07
CA HIS A 183 4.68 -9.01 -6.06
C HIS A 183 4.26 -7.59 -6.46
N ALA A 184 3.33 -7.45 -7.40
CA ALA A 184 2.68 -6.18 -7.71
C ALA A 184 1.20 -6.27 -7.38
N ARG A 185 0.67 -5.26 -6.69
CA ARG A 185 -0.73 -5.20 -6.28
C ARG A 185 -1.56 -4.30 -7.16
N THR A 186 -2.82 -4.66 -7.34
CA THR A 186 -3.82 -3.80 -7.96
C THR A 186 -5.06 -3.65 -7.08
N TRP A 187 -5.43 -2.41 -6.78
CA TRP A 187 -6.67 -2.09 -6.10
C TRP A 187 -7.73 -1.65 -7.10
N VAL A 188 -8.96 -2.13 -6.93
CA VAL A 188 -10.11 -1.73 -7.74
C VAL A 188 -11.21 -1.16 -6.85
N ALA A 189 -12.01 -0.25 -7.40
CA ALA A 189 -13.18 0.26 -6.70
C ALA A 189 -14.23 -0.86 -6.53
N SER A 190 -14.62 -1.19 -5.30
CA SER A 190 -15.64 -2.20 -5.03
C SER A 190 -17.07 -1.63 -5.20
N MET A 191 -17.19 -0.31 -5.29
CA MET A 191 -18.40 0.46 -5.61
C MET A 191 -18.05 1.73 -6.40
N ASP A 192 -19.05 2.49 -6.83
CA ASP A 192 -18.80 3.84 -7.37
C ASP A 192 -18.30 4.75 -6.24
N ILE A 193 -17.22 5.47 -6.49
CA ILE A 193 -16.59 6.43 -5.57
C ILE A 193 -16.71 7.80 -6.21
N ASP A 194 -17.29 8.77 -5.49
CA ASP A 194 -17.36 10.14 -5.99
C ASP A 194 -16.07 10.91 -5.69
N ALA A 195 -15.81 11.94 -6.50
CA ALA A 195 -14.72 12.87 -6.22
C ALA A 195 -14.92 13.57 -4.87
N GLY A 196 -13.86 13.64 -4.06
CA GLY A 196 -13.85 14.15 -2.70
C GLY A 196 -14.05 13.10 -1.61
N GLU A 197 -14.33 11.84 -1.98
CA GLU A 197 -14.50 10.76 -1.00
C GLU A 197 -13.16 10.20 -0.51
N GLU A 198 -13.15 9.77 0.76
CA GLU A 198 -12.04 9.00 1.33
C GLU A 198 -12.12 7.54 0.85
N ILE A 199 -10.96 6.96 0.60
CA ILE A 199 -10.76 5.57 0.21
C ILE A 199 -10.70 4.72 1.49
N PHE A 200 -11.54 3.69 1.54
CA PHE A 200 -11.64 2.77 2.65
C PHE A 200 -11.46 1.31 2.22
N ILE A 201 -10.59 0.62 2.96
CA ILE A 201 -10.31 -0.82 2.81
C ILE A 201 -10.96 -1.64 3.93
N ASP A 202 -11.15 -2.94 3.69
CA ASP A 202 -11.67 -3.85 4.71
C ASP A 202 -10.52 -4.48 5.52
N TYR A 203 -10.34 -4.04 6.77
CA TYR A 203 -9.43 -4.70 7.72
C TYR A 203 -10.04 -5.88 8.46
N SER A 204 -11.26 -6.28 8.11
CA SER A 204 -12.13 -7.20 8.82
C SER A 204 -12.57 -6.71 10.21
N ASP A 205 -13.71 -7.22 10.70
CA ASP A 205 -14.20 -6.99 12.06
C ASP A 205 -13.18 -7.42 13.14
N ALA A 206 -12.26 -8.34 12.83
CA ALA A 206 -11.27 -8.82 13.79
C ALA A 206 -10.28 -7.73 14.19
N TYR A 207 -9.92 -6.83 13.27
CA TYR A 207 -9.06 -5.68 13.53
C TYR A 207 -9.66 -4.77 14.61
N PHE A 208 -10.97 -4.56 14.57
CA PHE A 208 -11.72 -3.75 15.55
C PHE A 208 -11.98 -4.46 16.89
N ASN A 209 -11.36 -5.62 17.15
CA ASN A 209 -11.31 -6.22 18.49
C ASN A 209 -10.23 -5.59 19.38
N ARG A 210 -9.34 -4.77 18.81
CA ARG A 210 -8.28 -4.09 19.55
C ARG A 210 -8.87 -3.11 20.57
N GLU A 211 -8.26 -3.05 21.75
CA GLU A 211 -8.78 -2.29 22.89
C GLU A 211 -9.04 -0.81 22.55
N LYS A 212 -8.13 -0.17 21.79
CA LYS A 212 -8.26 1.22 21.35
C LYS A 212 -9.42 1.44 20.38
N LEU A 213 -9.79 0.43 19.59
CA LEU A 213 -10.81 0.50 18.55
C LEU A 213 -12.11 -0.21 18.94
N LYS A 214 -12.22 -0.71 20.18
CA LYS A 214 -13.38 -1.47 20.64
C LYS A 214 -14.70 -0.68 20.58
N HIS A 215 -14.65 0.64 20.45
CA HIS A 215 -15.82 1.51 20.34
C HIS A 215 -16.24 1.78 18.90
N ALA A 216 -15.39 1.47 17.92
CA ALA A 216 -15.69 1.66 16.51
C ALA A 216 -16.81 0.71 16.06
N PRO A 217 -17.82 1.21 15.33
CA PRO A 217 -18.89 0.38 14.77
C PRO A 217 -18.37 -0.66 13.77
N ARG A 218 -18.94 -1.86 13.83
CA ARG A 218 -18.65 -2.97 12.91
C ARG A 218 -19.69 -3.09 11.82
N LYS A 219 -19.44 -3.98 10.84
CA LYS A 219 -20.39 -4.25 9.76
C LYS A 219 -21.78 -4.59 10.30
N THR A 220 -21.84 -5.48 11.30
CA THR A 220 -23.09 -5.86 11.97
C THR A 220 -23.77 -4.73 12.74
N ASP A 221 -23.00 -3.79 13.31
CA ASP A 221 -23.55 -2.60 13.97
C ASP A 221 -24.22 -1.66 12.95
N PHE A 222 -23.63 -1.47 11.77
CA PHE A 222 -24.27 -0.70 10.69
C PHE A 222 -25.53 -1.37 10.17
N GLU A 223 -25.53 -2.69 9.99
CA GLU A 223 -26.72 -3.46 9.58
C GLU A 223 -27.86 -3.35 10.61
N GLN A 224 -27.53 -3.44 11.90
CA GLN A 224 -28.50 -3.25 12.98
C GLN A 224 -28.96 -1.79 13.07
N GLY A 225 -28.03 -0.86 12.92
CA GLY A 225 -28.28 0.57 12.93
C GLY A 225 -29.27 0.98 11.83
N LYS A 226 -29.13 0.45 10.61
CA LYS A 226 -30.09 0.69 9.51
C LYS A 226 -31.52 0.26 9.90
N LYS A 227 -31.69 -0.92 10.49
CA LYS A 227 -33.02 -1.40 10.95
C LYS A 227 -33.61 -0.51 12.04
N ILE A 228 -32.79 -0.05 12.97
CA ILE A 228 -33.22 0.86 14.04
C ILE A 228 -33.56 2.24 13.47
N LEU A 229 -32.79 2.73 12.49
CA LEU A 229 -33.04 3.99 11.82
C LEU A 229 -34.42 4.01 11.14
N ASP A 230 -34.81 2.92 10.49
CA ASP A 230 -36.13 2.77 9.87
C ASP A 230 -37.25 2.88 10.92
N GLU A 231 -37.09 2.23 12.07
CA GLU A 231 -38.06 2.27 13.18
C GLU A 231 -38.17 3.66 13.83
N ILE A 232 -37.03 4.34 14.03
CA ILE A 232 -36.99 5.72 14.53
C ILE A 232 -37.71 6.63 13.55
N THR A 233 -37.38 6.53 12.25
CA THR A 233 -37.98 7.35 11.20
C THR A 233 -39.50 7.18 11.17
N ALA A 234 -39.97 5.93 11.16
CA ALA A 234 -41.41 5.62 11.18
C ALA A 234 -42.10 6.13 12.45
N PHE A 235 -41.43 6.10 13.61
CA PHE A 235 -41.96 6.67 14.85
C PHE A 235 -42.09 8.20 14.76
N LEU A 236 -41.05 8.89 14.27
CA LEU A 236 -41.03 10.34 14.15
C LEU A 236 -42.07 10.84 13.14
N GLU A 237 -42.29 10.11 12.04
CA GLU A 237 -43.37 10.39 11.08
C GLU A 237 -44.75 10.27 11.72
N ARG A 238 -45.02 9.20 12.47
CA ARG A 238 -46.29 9.03 13.19
C ARG A 238 -46.54 10.16 14.20
N LYS A 239 -45.49 10.58 14.92
CA LYS A 239 -45.56 11.69 15.88
C LYS A 239 -45.90 13.00 15.17
N LYS A 240 -45.23 13.27 14.04
CA LYS A 240 -45.50 14.42 13.19
C LYS A 240 -46.95 14.41 12.64
N ASP A 241 -47.44 13.27 12.16
CA ASP A 241 -48.80 13.11 11.65
C ASP A 241 -49.87 13.31 12.74
N ALA A 242 -49.54 12.96 13.98
CA ALA A 242 -50.38 13.24 15.16
C ALA A 242 -50.34 14.71 15.61
N GLY A 243 -49.54 15.57 14.97
CA GLY A 243 -49.34 16.97 15.36
C GLY A 243 -48.50 17.15 16.63
N GLU A 244 -47.79 16.12 17.05
CA GLU A 244 -46.89 16.17 18.18
C GLU A 244 -45.52 16.74 17.77
N LYS A 245 -44.88 17.47 18.70
CA LYS A 245 -43.55 18.03 18.46
C LYS A 245 -42.49 16.92 18.55
N VAL A 246 -41.69 16.76 17.50
CA VAL A 246 -40.44 16.00 17.55
C VAL A 246 -39.34 16.91 18.08
N ASP A 247 -38.58 16.45 19.07
CA ASP A 247 -37.44 17.18 19.60
C ASP A 247 -36.25 16.27 19.95
N ASP A 248 -35.15 16.90 20.40
CA ASP A 248 -33.90 16.22 20.71
C ASP A 248 -34.03 15.20 21.85
N ALA A 249 -35.08 15.30 22.70
CA ALA A 249 -35.32 14.36 23.79
C ALA A 249 -35.83 13.01 23.27
N ASP A 250 -36.58 13.00 22.16
CA ASP A 250 -37.01 11.76 21.50
C ASP A 250 -35.79 10.99 21.01
N LEU A 251 -34.89 11.66 20.27
CA LEU A 251 -33.67 11.05 19.73
C LEU A 251 -32.70 10.61 20.82
N SER A 252 -32.54 11.43 21.87
CA SER A 252 -31.74 11.06 23.03
C SER A 252 -32.29 9.81 23.73
N THR A 253 -33.61 9.69 23.85
CA THR A 253 -34.27 8.49 24.38
C THR A 253 -33.94 7.25 23.55
N PHE A 254 -34.08 7.33 22.22
CA PHE A 254 -33.73 6.21 21.34
C PHE A 254 -32.26 5.81 21.48
N LYS A 255 -31.35 6.77 21.41
CA LYS A 255 -29.91 6.51 21.57
C LYS A 255 -29.61 5.82 22.92
N ASN A 256 -30.22 6.29 24.00
CA ASN A 256 -30.08 5.70 25.33
C ASN A 256 -30.65 4.27 25.41
N ILE A 257 -31.75 3.98 24.72
CA ILE A 257 -32.31 2.62 24.65
C ILE A 257 -31.36 1.71 23.86
N VAL A 258 -30.88 2.17 22.70
CA VAL A 258 -29.96 1.39 21.87
C VAL A 258 -28.65 1.12 22.62
N SER A 259 -28.14 2.09 23.38
CA SER A 259 -26.88 1.93 24.13
C SER A 259 -26.96 0.88 25.24
N ILE A 260 -28.15 0.54 25.73
CA ILE A 260 -28.33 -0.57 26.68
C ILE A 260 -27.97 -1.92 26.02
N TYR A 261 -28.19 -2.04 24.71
CA TYR A 261 -27.95 -3.27 23.96
C TYR A 261 -26.61 -3.26 23.21
N SER A 262 -26.24 -2.13 22.61
CA SER A 262 -24.96 -1.94 21.91
C SER A 262 -24.56 -0.47 21.91
N GLU A 263 -23.50 -0.13 22.64
CA GLU A 263 -22.92 1.22 22.61
C GLU A 263 -22.40 1.60 21.22
N ARG A 264 -21.86 0.63 20.46
CA ARG A 264 -21.39 0.84 19.08
C ARG A 264 -22.52 1.21 18.16
N THR A 265 -23.59 0.43 18.15
CA THR A 265 -24.77 0.74 17.34
C THR A 265 -25.37 2.08 17.76
N ALA A 266 -25.41 2.39 19.06
CA ALA A 266 -25.90 3.67 19.55
C ALA A 266 -25.05 4.86 19.10
N SER A 267 -23.74 4.67 18.92
CA SER A 267 -22.82 5.72 18.46
C SER A 267 -23.14 6.24 17.05
N LEU A 268 -23.80 5.41 16.23
CA LEU A 268 -24.21 5.75 14.87
C LEU A 268 -25.33 6.81 14.82
N PHE A 269 -26.05 7.02 15.93
CA PHE A 269 -27.19 7.92 15.95
C PHE A 269 -26.86 9.32 16.47
N PRO A 270 -27.31 10.38 15.79
CA PRO A 270 -27.18 11.74 16.28
C PRO A 270 -28.05 11.98 17.51
N THR A 271 -27.67 12.98 18.31
CA THR A 271 -28.42 13.40 19.49
C THR A 271 -29.37 14.58 19.24
N THR A 272 -29.30 15.19 18.05
CA THR A 272 -30.13 16.34 17.69
C THR A 272 -31.01 16.03 16.49
N TYR A 273 -32.20 16.65 16.45
CA TYR A 273 -33.14 16.47 15.34
C TYR A 273 -32.59 17.05 14.04
N SER A 274 -31.85 18.16 14.09
CA SER A 274 -31.20 18.71 12.89
C SER A 274 -30.23 17.72 12.27
N SER A 275 -29.30 17.17 13.06
CA SER A 275 -28.32 16.19 12.57
C SER A 275 -28.99 14.89 12.12
N PHE A 276 -30.10 14.49 12.76
CA PHE A 276 -30.89 13.34 12.31
C PHE A 276 -31.50 13.57 10.93
N MET A 277 -32.07 14.76 10.70
CA MET A 277 -32.63 15.10 9.39
C MET A 277 -31.53 15.23 8.33
N GLU A 278 -30.37 15.79 8.67
CA GLU A 278 -29.20 15.83 7.78
C GLU A 278 -28.77 14.41 7.38
N MET A 279 -28.65 13.49 8.34
CA MET A 279 -28.38 12.07 8.09
C MET A 279 -29.41 11.45 7.14
N LEU A 280 -30.71 11.71 7.33
CA LEU A 280 -31.77 11.22 6.43
C LEU A 280 -31.75 11.83 5.02
N THR A 281 -31.04 12.94 4.83
CA THR A 281 -30.86 13.56 3.51
C THR A 281 -29.57 13.16 2.81
N ALA A 282 -28.68 12.43 3.48
CA ALA A 282 -27.48 11.85 2.89
C ALA A 282 -27.83 10.80 1.81
N LYS A 283 -26.85 10.37 1.01
CA LYS A 283 -27.01 9.46 -0.15
C LYS A 283 -28.00 8.30 0.15
N PRO A 284 -29.06 8.09 -0.67
CA PRO A 284 -30.22 7.28 -0.30
C PRO A 284 -29.96 5.81 0.08
N THR A 285 -28.88 5.19 -0.41
CA THR A 285 -28.61 3.76 -0.18
C THR A 285 -27.80 3.47 1.10
N ASP A 286 -27.08 4.46 1.66
CA ASP A 286 -26.08 4.25 2.73
C ASP A 286 -25.97 5.39 3.75
N GLN A 287 -27.10 6.02 4.08
CA GLN A 287 -27.20 7.22 4.92
C GLN A 287 -26.44 7.14 6.26
N LEU A 288 -26.51 5.98 6.92
CA LEU A 288 -25.97 5.82 8.27
C LEU A 288 -24.42 5.81 8.28
N PRO A 289 -23.72 4.95 7.51
CA PRO A 289 -22.26 5.05 7.37
C PRO A 289 -21.76 6.43 6.92
N TRP A 290 -22.44 7.09 5.98
CA TRP A 290 -22.01 8.41 5.51
C TRP A 290 -22.12 9.51 6.58
N SER A 291 -22.99 9.34 7.57
CA SER A 291 -23.13 10.30 8.68
C SER A 291 -22.01 10.22 9.73
N THR A 292 -21.20 9.16 9.70
CA THR A 292 -20.11 8.95 10.66
C THR A 292 -18.76 9.50 10.18
N VAL A 293 -18.73 10.10 8.99
CA VAL A 293 -17.55 10.71 8.39
C VAL A 293 -17.83 12.15 7.99
N SER A 294 -16.79 12.98 7.95
CA SER A 294 -16.86 14.30 7.33
C SER A 294 -16.70 14.22 5.80
N HIS A 295 -17.12 15.26 5.09
CA HIS A 295 -17.14 15.27 3.63
C HIS A 295 -16.39 16.52 3.13
N PRO A 296 -15.05 16.51 3.17
CA PRO A 296 -14.28 17.65 2.70
C PRO A 296 -14.51 17.88 1.20
N SER A 297 -14.50 19.14 0.77
CA SER A 297 -14.59 19.44 -0.66
C SER A 297 -13.27 19.14 -1.36
N ILE A 298 -13.31 18.96 -2.68
CA ILE A 298 -12.11 18.76 -3.50
C ILE A 298 -11.12 19.91 -3.30
N GLU A 299 -11.59 21.15 -3.23
CA GLU A 299 -10.74 22.32 -3.00
C GLU A 299 -10.04 22.25 -1.64
N TRP A 300 -10.73 21.77 -0.60
CA TRP A 300 -10.13 21.58 0.71
C TRP A 300 -9.06 20.49 0.67
N ILE A 301 -9.34 19.35 0.01
CA ILE A 301 -8.40 18.24 -0.13
C ILE A 301 -7.14 18.70 -0.88
N THR A 302 -7.29 19.41 -1.99
CA THR A 302 -6.14 19.91 -2.76
C THR A 302 -5.32 20.96 -1.99
N GLN A 303 -5.96 21.76 -1.12
CA GLN A 303 -5.26 22.79 -0.34
C GLN A 303 -4.58 22.26 0.93
N ASN A 304 -5.11 21.19 1.53
CA ASN A 304 -4.66 20.69 2.84
C ASN A 304 -4.04 19.30 2.76
N GLY A 305 -4.18 18.61 1.63
CA GLY A 305 -3.61 17.31 1.37
C GLY A 305 -2.26 17.39 0.65
N ILE A 306 -1.54 16.28 0.69
CA ILE A 306 -0.29 16.08 -0.04
C ILE A 306 -0.50 15.00 -1.11
N CYS A 307 0.05 15.23 -2.30
CA CYS A 307 -0.14 14.34 -3.43
C CYS A 307 0.53 12.97 -3.22
N LEU A 308 -0.17 11.89 -3.56
CA LEU A 308 0.30 10.51 -3.39
C LEU A 308 0.60 9.79 -4.71
N ASP A 309 0.07 10.25 -5.85
CA ASP A 309 0.11 9.53 -7.13
C ASP A 309 1.04 10.16 -8.17
N ASN A 310 2.03 10.94 -7.75
CA ASN A 310 3.06 11.49 -8.65
C ASN A 310 3.93 10.39 -9.28
N ILE A 311 3.96 9.20 -8.69
CA ILE A 311 4.82 8.09 -9.10
C ILE A 311 4.00 6.88 -9.52
N ALA A 312 4.45 6.23 -10.60
CA ALA A 312 3.99 4.93 -11.04
C ALA A 312 5.11 3.90 -10.85
N MET A 313 4.72 2.66 -10.61
CA MET A 313 5.66 1.54 -10.56
C MET A 313 5.83 0.94 -11.97
N GLU A 314 7.06 0.91 -12.46
CA GLU A 314 7.42 0.20 -13.69
C GLU A 314 8.74 -0.56 -13.51
N ARG A 315 9.16 -1.34 -14.51
CA ARG A 315 10.47 -2.02 -14.45
C ARG A 315 11.60 -0.99 -14.50
N SER A 316 12.53 -1.08 -13.54
CA SER A 316 13.66 -0.15 -13.46
C SER A 316 14.52 -0.18 -14.72
N THR A 317 15.08 0.97 -15.09
CA THR A 317 16.08 1.08 -16.15
C THR A 317 17.48 0.65 -15.68
N ILE A 318 17.70 0.50 -14.37
CA ILE A 318 18.91 -0.11 -13.80
C ILE A 318 18.78 -1.63 -13.88
N THR A 319 19.86 -2.26 -14.38
CA THR A 319 19.89 -3.73 -14.54
C THR A 319 19.86 -4.38 -13.17
N GLN A 320 18.96 -5.37 -12.99
CA GLN A 320 18.77 -6.10 -11.73
C GLN A 320 18.22 -5.30 -10.53
N ALA A 321 17.69 -4.10 -10.75
CA ALA A 321 17.06 -3.29 -9.69
C ALA A 321 15.56 -3.57 -9.49
N GLY A 322 15.00 -4.57 -10.18
CA GLY A 322 13.58 -4.89 -10.07
C GLY A 322 12.68 -3.80 -10.65
N ASN A 323 11.69 -3.38 -9.86
CA ASN A 323 10.81 -2.26 -10.20
C ASN A 323 11.41 -0.94 -9.72
N GLY A 324 11.08 0.16 -10.40
CA GLY A 324 11.47 1.52 -10.06
C GLY A 324 10.28 2.47 -10.03
N ALA A 325 10.50 3.64 -9.46
CA ALA A 325 9.52 4.73 -9.43
C ALA A 325 9.67 5.61 -10.67
N PHE A 326 8.59 5.84 -11.41
CA PHE A 326 8.57 6.68 -12.60
C PHE A 326 7.61 7.83 -12.40
N ALA A 327 8.02 9.05 -12.78
CA ALA A 327 7.18 10.22 -12.66
C ALA A 327 5.98 10.12 -13.60
N ARG A 328 4.75 10.19 -13.08
CA ARG A 328 3.53 10.19 -13.91
C ARG A 328 3.29 11.53 -14.60
N ARG A 329 3.82 12.58 -13.98
CA ARG A 329 3.64 13.98 -14.39
C ARG A 329 4.93 14.74 -14.20
N PHE A 330 4.95 15.97 -14.69
CA PHE A 330 6.09 16.85 -14.48
C PHE A 330 6.21 17.20 -12.99
N ILE A 331 7.41 17.06 -12.42
CA ILE A 331 7.72 17.44 -11.04
C ILE A 331 8.84 18.46 -11.10
N GLY A 332 8.56 19.69 -10.69
CA GLY A 332 9.54 20.77 -10.68
C GLY A 332 10.58 20.61 -9.58
N GLU A 333 11.76 21.20 -9.78
CA GLU A 333 12.80 21.27 -8.77
C GLU A 333 12.27 21.78 -7.41
N GLY A 334 12.60 21.06 -6.33
CA GLY A 334 12.18 21.36 -4.96
C GLY A 334 10.76 20.93 -4.61
N GLN A 335 9.97 20.44 -5.56
CA GLN A 335 8.63 19.89 -5.28
C GLN A 335 8.70 18.50 -4.65
N VAL A 336 7.67 18.17 -3.86
CA VAL A 336 7.53 16.83 -3.28
C VAL A 336 7.16 15.84 -4.38
N VAL A 337 7.99 14.81 -4.52
CA VAL A 337 7.72 13.62 -5.32
C VAL A 337 6.68 12.77 -4.61
N THR A 338 6.95 12.34 -3.37
CA THR A 338 6.01 11.55 -2.57
C THR A 338 6.26 11.77 -1.08
N PRO A 339 5.22 11.85 -0.24
CA PRO A 339 5.38 11.77 1.20
C PRO A 339 5.76 10.34 1.60
N ALA A 340 6.57 10.22 2.64
CA ALA A 340 7.04 8.95 3.16
C ALA A 340 6.80 8.89 4.68
N PRO A 341 5.54 8.68 5.10
CA PRO A 341 5.22 8.14 6.42
C PRO A 341 6.18 7.03 6.87
N LEU A 342 6.96 7.23 7.93
CA LEU A 342 7.88 6.21 8.46
C LEU A 342 7.26 5.43 9.62
N LEU A 343 7.43 4.11 9.56
CA LEU A 343 7.25 3.17 10.65
C LEU A 343 8.63 2.86 11.25
N GLN A 344 8.71 2.76 12.58
CA GLN A 344 9.98 2.64 13.29
C GLN A 344 10.25 1.18 13.67
N ILE A 345 11.49 0.74 13.47
CA ILE A 345 12.05 -0.49 14.04
C ILE A 345 13.18 -0.06 14.97
N MET A 346 12.92 -0.08 16.27
CA MET A 346 13.87 0.45 17.26
C MET A 346 15.13 -0.41 17.41
N ASN A 347 15.06 -1.68 17.03
CA ASN A 347 16.18 -2.61 17.04
C ASN A 347 16.29 -3.38 15.72
N ARG A 348 17.22 -2.95 14.87
CA ARG A 348 17.54 -3.53 13.56
C ARG A 348 17.86 -5.02 13.60
N ASP A 349 18.38 -5.54 14.72
CA ASP A 349 18.71 -6.97 14.85
C ASP A 349 17.46 -7.86 14.85
N THR A 350 16.27 -7.27 14.98
CA THR A 350 14.98 -7.94 14.76
C THR A 350 14.81 -8.40 13.31
N LEU A 351 15.55 -7.84 12.37
CA LEU A 351 15.54 -8.27 10.97
C LEU A 351 16.56 -9.38 10.68
N LYS A 352 17.41 -9.77 11.63
CA LYS A 352 18.35 -10.88 11.42
C LYS A 352 17.59 -12.21 11.31
N MET A 353 18.01 -13.02 10.35
CA MET A 353 17.52 -14.38 10.14
C MET A 353 18.55 -15.37 10.67
N TYR A 354 18.08 -16.34 11.46
CA TYR A 354 18.89 -17.41 12.04
C TYR A 354 18.49 -18.76 11.46
N LYS A 355 19.38 -19.74 11.49
CA LYS A 355 19.09 -21.07 10.94
C LYS A 355 17.87 -21.69 11.64
N LEU A 356 16.94 -22.26 10.87
CA LEU A 356 15.77 -22.95 11.40
C LEU A 356 15.96 -24.47 11.41
N VAL A 357 15.46 -25.12 12.47
CA VAL A 357 15.36 -26.57 12.62
C VAL A 357 13.92 -26.96 12.92
N GLU A 358 13.57 -28.19 12.56
CA GLU A 358 12.24 -28.73 12.81
C GLU A 358 12.23 -29.51 14.13
N VAL A 359 11.40 -29.07 15.06
CA VAL A 359 11.22 -29.67 16.39
C VAL A 359 9.74 -29.85 16.62
N GLU A 360 9.29 -31.10 16.80
CA GLU A 360 7.87 -31.44 17.02
C GLU A 360 6.93 -30.80 15.97
N ASP A 361 7.27 -30.95 14.69
CA ASP A 361 6.53 -30.39 13.53
C ASP A 361 6.42 -28.85 13.53
N LYS A 362 7.31 -28.16 14.24
CA LYS A 362 7.42 -26.69 14.24
C LYS A 362 8.79 -26.25 13.79
N LEU A 363 8.82 -25.17 13.01
CA LEU A 363 10.06 -24.46 12.71
C LEU A 363 10.42 -23.53 13.85
N VAL A 364 11.56 -23.81 14.45
CA VAL A 364 12.18 -22.98 15.47
C VAL A 364 13.61 -22.70 15.06
N CYS A 365 14.23 -21.64 15.58
CA CYS A 365 15.64 -21.45 15.32
C CYS A 365 16.48 -22.60 15.90
N ASP A 366 17.69 -22.79 15.38
CA ASP A 366 18.73 -23.61 15.98
C ASP A 366 19.43 -22.84 17.10
N GLU A 367 19.06 -23.08 18.36
CA GLU A 367 19.66 -22.38 19.51
C GLU A 367 21.19 -22.58 19.63
N ASN A 368 21.75 -23.61 18.98
CA ASN A 368 23.18 -23.86 18.97
C ASN A 368 23.93 -23.05 17.91
N ASP A 369 23.21 -22.39 17.00
CA ASP A 369 23.75 -21.63 15.89
C ASP A 369 23.36 -20.15 16.03
N THR A 370 24.24 -19.39 16.67
CA THR A 370 24.01 -17.97 16.97
C THR A 370 24.41 -17.04 15.83
N GLU A 371 24.94 -17.58 14.73
CA GLU A 371 25.37 -16.77 13.59
C GLU A 371 24.18 -16.47 12.67
N PRO A 372 23.89 -15.19 12.36
CA PRO A 372 22.87 -14.86 11.38
C PRO A 372 23.21 -15.45 10.01
N ILE A 373 22.21 -16.04 9.36
CA ILE A 373 22.32 -16.59 8.01
C ILE A 373 21.90 -15.58 6.93
N GLY A 374 21.35 -14.44 7.33
CA GLY A 374 20.90 -13.35 6.47
C GLY A 374 20.06 -12.33 7.22
N ASP A 375 19.42 -11.44 6.47
CA ASP A 375 18.47 -10.44 6.98
C ASP A 375 17.13 -10.57 6.24
N GLN A 376 16.04 -10.15 6.90
CA GLN A 376 14.71 -10.05 6.30
C GLN A 376 14.74 -9.07 5.13
N LEU A 377 13.98 -9.38 4.07
CA LEU A 377 13.88 -8.53 2.88
C LEU A 377 13.47 -7.09 3.20
N LEU A 378 12.66 -6.90 4.24
CA LEU A 378 12.25 -5.60 4.75
C LEU A 378 13.41 -4.61 4.95
N LEU A 379 14.60 -5.09 5.31
CA LEU A 379 15.76 -4.22 5.52
C LEU A 379 16.10 -3.37 4.28
N ASN A 380 15.90 -3.92 3.07
CA ASN A 380 16.17 -3.21 1.81
C ASN A 380 15.20 -2.04 1.54
N TYR A 381 14.12 -1.96 2.32
CA TYR A 381 13.08 -0.95 2.19
C TYR A 381 13.08 0.05 3.35
N CYS A 382 14.10 0.03 4.21
CA CYS A 382 14.20 0.92 5.36
C CYS A 382 15.43 1.82 5.29
N PHE A 383 15.28 3.04 5.79
CA PHE A 383 16.39 3.94 6.05
C PHE A 383 17.02 3.62 7.41
N GLY A 384 18.36 3.66 7.47
CA GLY A 384 19.10 3.40 8.71
C GLY A 384 20.50 3.99 8.67
N HIS A 385 21.20 3.92 9.79
CA HIS A 385 22.61 4.30 9.90
C HIS A 385 23.39 3.17 10.58
N VAL A 386 24.63 2.92 10.16
CA VAL A 386 25.45 1.82 10.69
C VAL A 386 25.73 1.94 12.19
N GLU A 387 25.75 3.17 12.71
CA GLU A 387 25.93 3.45 14.14
C GLU A 387 24.61 3.47 14.94
N SER A 388 23.48 3.18 14.31
CA SER A 388 22.15 3.21 14.95
C SER A 388 21.47 1.85 14.90
N SER A 389 20.69 1.53 15.94
CA SER A 389 19.78 0.39 15.95
C SER A 389 18.42 0.72 15.31
N LEU A 390 18.10 2.00 15.11
CA LEU A 390 16.84 2.46 14.57
C LEU A 390 16.81 2.29 13.04
N LEU A 391 15.76 1.66 12.53
CA LEU A 391 15.38 1.71 11.13
C LEU A 391 14.06 2.47 10.96
N LEU A 392 13.94 3.18 9.86
CA LEU A 392 12.78 3.97 9.47
C LEU A 392 12.28 3.47 8.12
N CYS A 393 11.18 2.73 8.12
CA CYS A 393 10.65 2.08 6.93
C CYS A 393 9.44 2.86 6.41
N PRO A 394 9.47 3.38 5.17
CA PRO A 394 8.33 4.07 4.60
C PRO A 394 7.13 3.14 4.42
N SER A 395 5.93 3.66 4.66
CA SER A 395 4.66 2.99 4.36
C SER A 395 4.00 3.54 3.10
N SER A 396 4.75 4.18 2.20
CA SER A 396 4.24 4.74 0.94
C SER A 396 5.02 4.20 -0.26
N ASN A 397 4.64 4.64 -1.46
CA ASN A 397 5.39 4.35 -2.69
C ASN A 397 6.84 4.91 -2.70
N ALA A 398 7.33 5.55 -1.64
CA ALA A 398 8.76 5.82 -1.52
C ALA A 398 9.62 4.54 -1.56
N ILE A 399 9.06 3.38 -1.19
CA ILE A 399 9.78 2.10 -1.18
C ILE A 399 10.19 1.58 -2.57
N ILE A 400 9.61 2.10 -3.66
CA ILE A 400 9.93 1.68 -5.03
C ILE A 400 10.99 2.56 -5.70
N ILE A 401 11.50 3.58 -5.02
CA ILE A 401 12.50 4.51 -5.58
C ILE A 401 13.87 3.87 -5.44
N ASN A 402 14.52 3.53 -6.55
CA ASN A 402 15.82 2.86 -6.54
C ASN A 402 16.98 3.80 -6.20
N HIS A 403 18.09 3.15 -5.82
CA HIS A 403 19.38 3.80 -5.64
C HIS A 403 19.96 4.34 -6.95
N CYS A 404 20.55 5.53 -6.88
CA CYS A 404 21.49 6.08 -7.86
C CYS A 404 22.49 6.99 -7.16
N SER A 405 23.71 7.07 -7.67
CA SER A 405 24.72 8.03 -7.22
C SER A 405 25.51 8.61 -8.38
N ASP A 406 26.23 9.69 -8.12
CA ASP A 406 27.23 10.25 -9.03
C ASP A 406 28.61 9.55 -8.93
N ARG A 407 28.74 8.58 -8.00
CA ARG A 407 30.00 7.92 -7.67
C ARG A 407 30.37 6.79 -8.62
N GLN A 408 29.38 6.13 -9.22
CA GLN A 408 29.58 5.07 -10.19
C GLN A 408 28.49 5.05 -11.27
N ASP A 409 28.77 4.39 -12.39
CA ASP A 409 27.81 4.28 -13.50
C ASP A 409 26.88 3.10 -13.29
N TRP A 410 25.65 3.39 -12.87
CA TRP A 410 24.59 2.39 -12.65
C TRP A 410 23.84 2.01 -13.95
N GLY A 411 24.16 2.66 -15.08
CA GLY A 411 23.44 2.47 -16.34
C GLY A 411 22.02 3.04 -16.32
N GLY A 412 21.21 2.68 -17.31
CA GLY A 412 19.83 3.13 -17.41
C GLY A 412 19.69 4.66 -17.54
N GLN A 413 18.65 5.21 -16.92
CA GLN A 413 18.40 6.67 -16.89
C GLN A 413 19.25 7.41 -15.86
N CYS A 414 19.80 6.71 -14.85
CA CYS A 414 20.72 7.22 -13.83
C CYS A 414 22.17 7.35 -14.35
N GLY A 415 22.56 6.50 -15.29
CA GLY A 415 23.93 6.38 -15.78
C GLY A 415 24.47 7.58 -16.56
N GLY A 416 25.76 7.54 -16.87
CA GLY A 416 26.45 8.59 -17.64
C GLY A 416 26.68 9.90 -16.87
N GLY A 417 26.80 9.82 -15.54
CA GLY A 417 27.11 10.96 -14.67
C GLY A 417 25.93 11.89 -14.38
N LYS A 418 24.68 11.43 -14.58
CA LYS A 418 23.47 12.20 -14.24
C LYS A 418 23.21 12.22 -12.73
N GLY A 419 23.50 11.11 -12.04
CA GLY A 419 23.26 10.97 -10.61
C GLY A 419 21.77 10.94 -10.24
N PRO A 420 21.46 10.95 -8.93
CA PRO A 420 20.08 10.93 -8.44
C PRO A 420 19.36 12.23 -8.83
N ASN A 421 18.05 12.14 -9.06
CA ASN A 421 17.20 13.29 -9.38
C ASN A 421 16.25 13.66 -8.24
N ALA A 422 16.21 12.89 -7.16
CA ALA A 422 15.49 13.21 -5.92
C ALA A 422 16.37 13.01 -4.68
N MET A 423 15.93 13.56 -3.56
CA MET A 423 16.52 13.36 -2.23
C MET A 423 15.43 13.23 -1.18
N TYR A 424 15.72 12.63 -0.04
CA TYR A 424 14.81 12.65 1.12
C TYR A 424 15.15 13.81 2.06
N ARG A 425 14.13 14.35 2.73
CA ARG A 425 14.26 15.29 3.85
C ARG A 425 13.19 15.00 4.90
N TRP A 426 13.35 15.49 6.12
CA TRP A 426 12.27 15.46 7.12
C TRP A 426 11.03 16.19 6.60
N ALA A 427 9.86 15.65 6.92
CA ALA A 427 8.58 16.24 6.56
C ALA A 427 8.46 17.68 7.10
N THR A 428 7.80 18.52 6.31
CA THR A 428 7.52 19.93 6.63
C THR A 428 6.15 20.05 7.30
N ASP A 429 5.39 21.10 6.97
CA ASP A 429 4.17 21.49 7.69
C ASP A 429 3.02 20.48 7.59
N TRP A 430 3.08 19.51 6.65
CA TRP A 430 2.02 18.52 6.49
C TRP A 430 2.00 17.45 7.60
N ASP A 431 3.14 17.13 8.21
CA ASP A 431 3.22 16.20 9.35
C ASP A 431 3.95 16.85 10.53
N THR A 432 3.22 17.70 11.24
CA THR A 432 3.71 18.41 12.43
C THR A 432 4.23 17.49 13.55
N ASN A 433 3.85 16.20 13.56
CA ASN A 433 4.39 15.25 14.54
C ASN A 433 5.89 15.00 14.34
N THR A 434 6.40 15.19 13.12
CA THR A 434 7.82 14.94 12.83
C THR A 434 8.72 15.86 13.66
N GLU A 435 8.35 17.13 13.81
CA GLU A 435 9.11 18.09 14.63
C GLU A 435 9.13 17.67 16.11
N GLU A 436 7.99 17.24 16.66
CA GLU A 436 7.93 16.70 18.03
C GLU A 436 8.85 15.49 18.18
N TRP A 437 8.74 14.53 17.27
CA TRP A 437 9.50 13.27 17.35
C TRP A 437 11.00 13.50 17.23
N LEU A 438 11.45 14.40 16.36
CA LEU A 438 12.88 14.73 16.23
C LEU A 438 13.50 15.34 17.50
N SER A 439 12.67 15.82 18.44
CA SER A 439 13.12 16.34 19.73
C SER A 439 13.28 15.27 20.81
N LEU A 440 12.80 14.05 20.56
CA LEU A 440 12.79 12.94 21.53
C LEU A 440 14.11 12.19 21.59
N SER A 441 14.42 11.61 22.75
CA SER A 441 15.45 10.58 22.88
C SER A 441 14.99 9.25 22.27
N LEU A 442 15.94 8.32 22.04
CA LEU A 442 15.60 6.97 21.54
C LEU A 442 14.70 6.21 22.54
N GLU A 443 14.89 6.42 23.84
CA GLU A 443 14.05 5.82 24.88
C GLU A 443 12.62 6.38 24.86
N GLU A 444 12.45 7.69 24.65
CA GLU A 444 11.13 8.32 24.52
C GLU A 444 10.43 7.88 23.22
N MET A 445 11.18 7.75 22.11
CA MET A 445 10.67 7.17 20.88
C MET A 445 10.25 5.70 21.08
N GLN A 446 11.03 4.92 21.82
CA GLN A 446 10.68 3.53 22.15
C GLN A 446 9.37 3.49 22.93
N GLU A 447 9.19 4.31 23.97
CA GLU A 447 7.94 4.37 24.75
C GLU A 447 6.74 4.71 23.86
N LYS A 448 6.89 5.67 22.93
CA LYS A 448 5.83 5.99 21.96
C LYS A 448 5.56 4.82 21.00
N ASN A 449 6.61 4.17 20.50
CA ASN A 449 6.50 3.01 19.61
C ASN A 449 5.82 1.81 20.30
N ASP A 450 6.14 1.53 21.57
CA ASP A 450 5.48 0.49 22.39
C ASP A 450 3.99 0.79 22.59
N ASN A 451 3.65 2.08 22.63
CA ASN A 451 2.26 2.55 22.62
C ASN A 451 1.63 2.59 21.22
N ARG A 452 2.28 2.01 20.21
CA ARG A 452 1.85 1.98 18.80
C ARG A 452 1.59 3.37 18.22
N GLN A 453 2.42 4.33 18.60
CA GLN A 453 2.41 5.66 18.00
C GLN A 453 3.43 5.71 16.87
N ARG A 454 3.08 6.47 15.85
CA ARG A 454 3.93 6.85 14.71
C ARG A 454 4.10 8.36 14.78
N GLY A 455 5.23 8.89 14.31
CA GLY A 455 5.30 10.34 14.08
C GLY A 455 6.46 10.88 13.27
N LEU A 456 7.41 10.06 12.83
CA LEU A 456 8.39 10.50 11.83
C LEU A 456 7.85 10.31 10.41
N SER A 457 8.13 11.29 9.56
CA SER A 457 7.87 11.23 8.13
C SER A 457 9.02 11.87 7.35
N PHE A 458 9.30 11.33 6.17
CA PHE A 458 10.10 11.99 5.15
C PHE A 458 9.22 12.61 4.07
N GLU A 459 9.82 13.52 3.32
CA GLU A 459 9.42 13.89 1.97
C GLU A 459 10.53 13.49 1.02
N ILE A 460 10.17 12.82 -0.08
CA ILE A 460 11.07 12.72 -1.22
C ILE A 460 10.84 13.95 -2.08
N VAL A 461 11.88 14.72 -2.35
CA VAL A 461 11.82 15.98 -3.10
C VAL A 461 12.71 15.93 -4.32
N ALA A 462 12.23 16.52 -5.42
CA ALA A 462 12.99 16.61 -6.65
C ALA A 462 14.19 17.58 -6.48
N THR A 463 15.36 17.17 -6.94
CA THR A 463 16.61 17.98 -6.90
C THR A 463 16.82 18.79 -8.17
N ARG A 464 16.00 18.53 -9.19
CA ARG A 464 15.88 19.21 -10.46
C ARG A 464 14.51 18.91 -11.05
N ASP A 465 14.16 19.52 -12.17
CA ASP A 465 12.97 19.12 -12.91
C ASP A 465 13.05 17.64 -13.34
N ILE A 466 11.94 16.92 -13.15
CA ILE A 466 11.74 15.51 -13.51
C ILE A 466 10.61 15.44 -14.53
N GLN A 467 10.87 14.84 -15.70
CA GLN A 467 9.89 14.75 -16.78
C GLN A 467 8.93 13.56 -16.57
N PRO A 468 7.68 13.63 -17.10
CA PRO A 468 6.81 12.45 -17.17
C PRO A 468 7.52 11.26 -17.85
N GLY A 469 7.43 10.08 -17.26
CA GLY A 469 8.09 8.84 -17.69
C GLY A 469 9.58 8.76 -17.34
N GLU A 470 10.13 9.73 -16.61
CA GLU A 470 11.49 9.66 -16.08
C GLU A 470 11.52 8.85 -14.78
N GLU A 471 12.49 7.93 -14.67
CA GLU A 471 12.74 7.17 -13.45
C GLU A 471 13.32 8.08 -12.37
N ILE A 472 12.80 7.94 -11.17
CA ILE A 472 13.17 8.71 -10.00
C ILE A 472 14.15 7.88 -9.19
N PHE A 473 15.25 8.52 -8.78
CA PHE A 473 16.28 7.90 -7.99
C PHE A 473 16.68 8.78 -6.81
N ILE A 474 17.08 8.12 -5.72
CA ILE A 474 17.71 8.76 -4.56
C ILE A 474 19.07 8.10 -4.30
N ASP A 475 19.93 8.80 -3.56
CA ASP A 475 21.19 8.23 -3.10
C ASP A 475 21.00 7.53 -1.74
N TYR A 476 21.18 6.21 -1.70
CA TYR A 476 21.12 5.43 -0.46
C TYR A 476 22.39 5.57 0.40
N GLY A 477 23.46 6.14 -0.14
CA GLY A 477 24.72 6.38 0.56
C GLY A 477 25.79 5.30 0.35
N HIS A 478 27.00 5.62 0.82
CA HIS A 478 28.21 4.82 0.62
C HIS A 478 28.13 3.41 1.21
N ASP A 479 27.59 3.26 2.43
CA ASP A 479 27.56 1.97 3.12
C ASP A 479 26.73 0.93 2.34
N TRP A 480 25.65 1.37 1.70
CA TRP A 480 24.84 0.51 0.84
C TRP A 480 25.59 0.12 -0.44
N GLU A 481 26.29 1.06 -1.09
CA GLU A 481 27.07 0.77 -2.29
C GLU A 481 28.22 -0.20 -2.02
N ASP A 482 28.94 0.01 -0.92
CA ASP A 482 30.04 -0.86 -0.50
C ASP A 482 29.50 -2.27 -0.22
N ALA A 483 28.35 -2.39 0.45
CA ALA A 483 27.70 -3.67 0.68
C ALA A 483 27.23 -4.35 -0.62
N TRP A 484 26.64 -3.59 -1.55
CA TRP A 484 26.20 -4.11 -2.85
C TRP A 484 27.37 -4.56 -3.71
N ASN A 485 28.42 -3.75 -3.80
CA ASN A 485 29.63 -4.07 -4.56
C ASN A 485 30.31 -5.32 -3.99
N TYR A 486 30.42 -5.42 -2.66
CA TYR A 486 30.93 -6.62 -2.00
C TYR A 486 30.07 -7.85 -2.28
N HIS A 487 28.73 -7.72 -2.22
CA HIS A 487 27.80 -8.79 -2.55
C HIS A 487 28.02 -9.28 -3.99
N VAL A 488 27.99 -8.38 -4.98
CA VAL A 488 28.18 -8.75 -6.40
C VAL A 488 29.53 -9.42 -6.64
N GLU A 489 30.62 -8.95 -6.01
CA GLU A 489 31.96 -9.53 -6.16
C GLU A 489 32.05 -10.95 -5.58
N ASN A 490 31.34 -11.22 -4.49
CA ASN A 490 31.45 -12.47 -3.74
C ASN A 490 30.28 -13.44 -3.95
N TRP A 491 29.21 -12.99 -4.62
CA TRP A 491 28.00 -13.76 -4.83
C TRP A 491 28.29 -15.02 -5.66
N LYS A 492 27.63 -16.11 -5.26
CA LYS A 492 27.66 -17.37 -5.98
C LYS A 492 26.23 -17.84 -6.15
N PRO A 493 25.88 -18.41 -7.32
CA PRO A 493 24.56 -18.97 -7.51
C PRO A 493 24.30 -20.08 -6.48
N PRO A 494 23.04 -20.22 -6.01
CA PRO A 494 22.67 -21.30 -5.10
C PRO A 494 23.14 -22.66 -5.63
N THR A 495 23.79 -23.46 -4.79
CA THR A 495 24.24 -24.81 -5.17
C THR A 495 23.06 -25.78 -5.10
N GLY A 496 22.70 -26.44 -6.21
CA GLY A 496 21.60 -27.40 -6.24
C GLY A 496 21.28 -27.92 -7.64
N ASP A 497 20.37 -28.88 -7.73
CA ASP A 497 19.84 -29.38 -9.00
C ASP A 497 18.81 -28.40 -9.57
N PHE A 498 19.27 -27.51 -10.45
CA PHE A 498 18.42 -26.55 -11.15
C PHE A 498 17.38 -27.22 -12.04
N GLU A 499 17.54 -28.49 -12.43
CA GLU A 499 16.52 -29.22 -13.21
C GLU A 499 15.25 -29.47 -12.39
N SER A 500 15.37 -29.46 -11.06
CA SER A 500 14.25 -29.62 -10.11
C SER A 500 13.66 -28.30 -9.61
N TYR A 501 14.20 -27.15 -10.03
CA TYR A 501 13.71 -25.85 -9.62
C TYR A 501 12.29 -25.59 -10.16
N SER A 502 11.42 -25.08 -9.30
CA SER A 502 10.10 -24.57 -9.68
C SER A 502 10.02 -23.11 -9.25
N SER A 503 9.63 -22.23 -10.17
CA SER A 503 9.31 -20.83 -9.87
C SER A 503 8.20 -20.76 -8.82
N ILE A 504 8.26 -19.78 -7.93
CA ILE A 504 7.21 -19.50 -6.95
C ILE A 504 5.91 -19.17 -7.68
N THR A 505 5.97 -18.44 -8.80
CA THR A 505 4.82 -18.19 -9.68
C THR A 505 4.07 -19.49 -10.03
N ARG A 506 4.81 -20.50 -10.50
CA ARG A 506 4.24 -21.81 -10.83
C ARG A 506 3.66 -22.51 -9.61
N LEU A 507 4.37 -22.54 -8.49
CA LEU A 507 3.92 -23.21 -7.26
C LEU A 507 2.63 -22.56 -6.72
N ASN A 508 2.56 -21.23 -6.71
CA ASN A 508 1.37 -20.48 -6.32
C ASN A 508 0.17 -20.81 -7.21
N ASN A 509 0.37 -20.86 -8.54
CA ASN A 509 -0.69 -21.23 -9.49
C ASN A 509 -1.20 -22.65 -9.25
N GLU A 510 -0.29 -23.62 -9.05
CA GLU A 510 -0.66 -25.02 -8.74
C GLU A 510 -1.46 -25.12 -7.41
N LYS A 511 -1.13 -24.29 -6.41
CA LYS A 511 -1.86 -24.24 -5.14
C LYS A 511 -3.25 -23.61 -5.27
N LYS A 512 -3.38 -22.53 -6.06
CA LYS A 512 -4.67 -21.88 -6.33
C LYS A 512 -5.66 -22.88 -6.95
N ASP A 513 -5.19 -23.64 -7.95
CA ASP A 513 -5.98 -24.70 -8.59
C ASP A 513 -6.49 -25.76 -7.57
N LEU A 514 -5.66 -26.14 -6.59
CA LEU A 514 -6.04 -27.09 -5.55
C LEU A 514 -7.12 -26.52 -4.60
N LEU A 515 -6.97 -25.27 -4.17
CA LEU A 515 -7.94 -24.60 -3.29
C LEU A 515 -9.30 -24.41 -3.98
N ASP A 516 -9.30 -24.08 -5.26
CA ASP A 516 -10.52 -23.96 -6.07
C ASP A 516 -11.25 -25.29 -6.20
N LEU A 517 -10.50 -26.38 -6.41
CA LEU A 517 -11.05 -27.74 -6.44
C LEU A 517 -11.67 -28.14 -5.09
N GLU A 518 -11.00 -27.85 -3.97
CA GLU A 518 -11.54 -28.13 -2.64
C GLU A 518 -12.83 -27.35 -2.38
N THR A 519 -12.85 -26.07 -2.72
CA THR A 519 -14.03 -25.20 -2.56
C THR A 519 -15.20 -25.69 -3.40
N GLN A 520 -14.95 -26.10 -4.65
CA GLN A 520 -15.98 -26.72 -5.49
C GLN A 520 -16.46 -28.06 -4.91
N VAL A 521 -15.58 -28.91 -4.39
CA VAL A 521 -15.98 -30.16 -3.73
C VAL A 521 -16.85 -29.90 -2.49
N TYR A 522 -16.59 -28.84 -1.72
CA TYR A 522 -17.45 -28.44 -0.61
C TYR A 522 -18.83 -27.93 -1.06
N LEU A 523 -18.88 -27.14 -2.13
CA LEU A 523 -20.13 -26.59 -2.68
C LEU A 523 -21.00 -27.66 -3.39
N PHE A 524 -20.38 -28.63 -4.08
CA PHE A 524 -21.10 -29.69 -4.80
C PHE A 524 -21.24 -31.01 -4.00
N GLY A 525 -20.43 -31.20 -2.96
CA GLY A 525 -20.38 -32.41 -2.12
C GLY A 525 -21.26 -32.38 -0.87
N GLY A 526 -22.08 -31.33 -0.68
CA GLY A 526 -22.98 -31.12 0.45
C GLY A 526 -24.11 -32.15 0.62
N ARG A 527 -23.79 -33.44 0.78
CA ARG A 527 -24.66 -34.39 1.48
C ARG A 527 -24.51 -34.15 2.98
N ARG A 528 -25.52 -33.52 3.57
CA ARG A 528 -25.78 -33.49 5.02
C ARG A 528 -25.46 -34.84 5.68
N ARG A 529 -24.32 -34.94 6.37
CA ARG A 529 -24.16 -35.90 7.45
C ARG A 529 -24.65 -35.23 8.73
N ARG A 530 -25.89 -35.54 9.11
CA ARG A 530 -26.40 -35.34 10.47
C ARG A 530 -25.47 -36.08 11.44
N ARG A 531 -24.95 -35.38 12.44
CA ARG A 531 -24.79 -35.91 13.79
C ARG A 531 -25.55 -35.01 14.73
#